data_AF-A0A8B9RHD3-F1
#
_entry.id   AF-A0A8B9RHD3-F1
#
_cell.length_a   1.000
_cell.length_b   1.000
_cell.length_c   1.000
_cell.angle_alpha   90.00
_cell.angle_beta   90.00
_cell.angle_gamma   90.00
#
_symmetry.space_group_name_H-M   'P 1'
#
loop_
_entity.id
_entity.type
_entity.pdbx_description
1 polymer ?
#
loop_
_entity_poly.entity_id
_entity_poly.type
_entity_poly.pdbx_seq_one_letter_code
_entity_poly.pdbx_strand_id
1 'polypeptide(L)'
;VSAGKTALIVYAHQSPSSFNAAAKDAAVQTLTAQGYKVLVSDLYTMKFQPSATAADIKGDLKDPEHFVYNDEACAAWKEGRLSDDIKEEHNKLLEADLVIFQFPMYWFSVPGIMKGWIDRVLTQGFAFSLQNMYDNGIFKDKKALLSFTTGGPESMYLPDGINGDINIMLYPLQSGVLHFCGFQVLAPQIFWSVAHTPPDARKALLQIINNTLVDFNFYSLHFKNSLATPISLQPVFIVIFLSKIHKNHINLSIRME
;
A
#
# COMPACT_ATOMS: atom_id res chain seq x y z
N VAL A 1 -10.09 -30.23 -5.70
CA VAL A 1 -9.94 -29.01 -6.52
C VAL A 1 -9.29 -27.97 -5.63
N SER A 2 -8.03 -27.58 -5.85
CA SER A 2 -7.49 -26.46 -5.07
C SER A 2 -8.33 -25.23 -5.38
N ALA A 3 -8.84 -24.54 -4.37
CA ALA A 3 -9.54 -23.28 -4.58
C ALA A 3 -8.62 -22.35 -5.39
N GLY A 4 -9.14 -21.75 -6.46
CA GLY A 4 -8.38 -20.79 -7.26
C GLY A 4 -7.97 -19.59 -6.41
N LYS A 5 -6.77 -19.04 -6.64
CA LYS A 5 -6.30 -17.84 -5.93
C LYS A 5 -7.06 -16.60 -6.39
N THR A 6 -7.21 -15.61 -5.53
CA THR A 6 -7.84 -14.33 -5.87
C THR A 6 -6.84 -13.18 -5.77
N ALA A 7 -6.87 -12.28 -6.75
CA ALA A 7 -6.13 -11.03 -6.73
C ALA A 7 -7.11 -9.85 -6.70
N LEU A 8 -6.85 -8.87 -5.84
CA LEU A 8 -7.52 -7.58 -5.82
C LEU A 8 -6.58 -6.51 -6.40
N ILE A 9 -7.02 -5.78 -7.41
CA ILE A 9 -6.32 -4.62 -7.95
C ILE A 9 -7.06 -3.35 -7.51
N VAL A 10 -6.45 -2.57 -6.63
CA VAL A 10 -6.91 -1.23 -6.23
C VAL A 10 -6.27 -0.22 -7.17
N TYR A 11 -7.09 0.41 -8.02
CA TYR A 11 -6.64 1.24 -9.13
C TYR A 11 -7.07 2.70 -8.95
N ALA A 12 -6.13 3.63 -9.07
CA ALA A 12 -6.39 5.07 -8.90
C ALA A 12 -5.85 5.90 -10.07
N HIS A 13 -6.61 5.99 -11.16
CA HIS A 13 -6.37 7.00 -12.20
C HIS A 13 -7.65 7.28 -12.99
N GLN A 14 -7.96 8.55 -13.28
CA GLN A 14 -9.27 8.93 -13.87
C GLN A 14 -9.43 8.59 -15.36
N SER A 15 -8.34 8.47 -16.11
CA SER A 15 -8.39 8.25 -17.56
C SER A 15 -8.22 6.77 -17.94
N PRO A 16 -9.20 6.16 -18.65
CA PRO A 16 -9.10 4.79 -19.15
C PRO A 16 -8.08 4.64 -20.29
N SER A 17 -7.65 5.75 -20.91
CA SER A 17 -6.60 5.74 -21.95
C SER A 17 -5.20 6.00 -21.38
N SER A 18 -5.06 6.03 -20.05
CA SER A 18 -3.77 6.26 -19.39
C SER A 18 -2.87 5.03 -19.43
N PHE A 19 -1.58 5.23 -19.28
CA PHE A 19 -0.65 4.12 -19.08
C PHE A 19 -0.96 3.31 -17.82
N ASN A 20 -1.44 3.97 -16.75
CA ASN A 20 -1.90 3.29 -15.53
C ASN A 20 -3.08 2.35 -15.81
N ALA A 21 -4.02 2.76 -16.67
CA ALA A 21 -5.13 1.89 -17.11
C ALA A 21 -4.58 0.67 -17.86
N ALA A 22 -3.66 0.90 -18.82
CA ALA A 22 -3.04 -0.17 -19.58
C ALA A 22 -2.22 -1.15 -18.69
N ALA A 23 -1.51 -0.65 -17.68
CA ALA A 23 -0.78 -1.48 -16.71
C ALA A 23 -1.74 -2.32 -15.86
N LYS A 24 -2.85 -1.73 -15.39
CA LYS A 24 -3.92 -2.46 -14.70
C LYS A 24 -4.53 -3.54 -15.62
N ASP A 25 -4.85 -3.22 -16.87
CA ASP A 25 -5.43 -4.18 -17.82
C ASP A 25 -4.45 -5.33 -18.13
N ALA A 26 -3.15 -5.03 -18.29
CA ALA A 26 -2.12 -6.05 -18.46
C ALA A 26 -2.05 -6.98 -17.23
N ALA A 27 -2.06 -6.43 -16.02
CA ALA A 27 -2.08 -7.23 -14.79
C ALA A 27 -3.32 -8.13 -14.68
N VAL A 28 -4.51 -7.63 -15.04
CA VAL A 28 -5.74 -8.44 -15.10
C VAL A 28 -5.55 -9.60 -16.07
N GLN A 29 -5.12 -9.33 -17.30
CA GLN A 29 -4.94 -10.35 -18.33
C GLN A 29 -3.94 -11.43 -17.89
N THR A 30 -2.79 -11.03 -17.35
CA THR A 30 -1.76 -11.96 -16.90
C THR A 30 -2.24 -12.82 -15.74
N LEU A 31 -2.86 -12.24 -14.71
CA LEU A 31 -3.34 -12.99 -13.55
C LEU A 31 -4.49 -13.94 -13.93
N THR A 32 -5.43 -13.49 -14.76
CA THR A 32 -6.50 -14.36 -15.27
C THR A 32 -5.94 -15.52 -16.09
N ALA A 33 -4.93 -15.29 -16.94
CA ALA A 33 -4.26 -16.35 -17.70
C ALA A 33 -3.54 -17.37 -16.80
N GLN A 34 -3.11 -16.95 -15.60
CA GLN A 34 -2.56 -17.83 -14.56
C GLN A 34 -3.62 -18.51 -13.69
N GLY A 35 -4.92 -18.30 -13.95
CA GLY A 35 -6.02 -18.92 -13.21
C GLY A 35 -6.45 -18.19 -11.95
N TYR A 36 -6.01 -16.95 -11.73
CA TYR A 36 -6.54 -16.12 -10.64
C TYR A 36 -7.96 -15.64 -10.96
N LYS A 37 -8.83 -15.63 -9.94
CA LYS A 37 -9.98 -14.71 -9.94
C LYS A 37 -9.45 -13.30 -9.72
N VAL A 38 -9.78 -12.36 -10.61
CA VAL A 38 -9.30 -10.98 -10.49
C VAL A 38 -10.46 -10.05 -10.16
N LEU A 39 -10.36 -9.39 -9.00
CA LEU A 39 -11.25 -8.33 -8.55
C LEU A 39 -10.58 -6.98 -8.80
N VAL A 40 -11.37 -5.97 -9.17
CA VAL A 40 -10.88 -4.61 -9.43
C VAL A 40 -11.69 -3.61 -8.64
N SER A 41 -11.00 -2.75 -7.90
CA SER A 41 -11.54 -1.53 -7.29
C SER A 41 -10.99 -0.33 -8.04
N ASP A 42 -11.69 0.08 -9.10
CA ASP A 42 -11.40 1.32 -9.83
C ASP A 42 -12.01 2.49 -9.06
N LEU A 43 -11.18 3.15 -8.27
CA LEU A 43 -11.64 4.15 -7.30
C LEU A 43 -12.33 5.35 -7.97
N TYR A 44 -11.89 5.73 -9.17
CA TYR A 44 -12.50 6.85 -9.91
C TYR A 44 -13.83 6.43 -10.54
N THR A 45 -13.91 5.26 -11.15
CA THR A 45 -15.17 4.72 -11.70
C THR A 45 -16.21 4.50 -10.59
N MET A 46 -15.78 4.02 -9.43
CA MET A 46 -16.61 3.84 -8.24
C MET A 46 -17.05 5.16 -7.60
N LYS A 47 -16.46 6.29 -7.99
CA LYS A 47 -16.60 7.59 -7.29
C LYS A 47 -16.34 7.44 -5.78
N PHE A 48 -15.32 6.67 -5.43
CA PHE A 48 -15.01 6.31 -4.06
C PHE A 48 -14.83 7.58 -3.22
N GLN A 49 -15.55 7.66 -2.09
CA GLN A 49 -15.44 8.80 -1.18
C GLN A 49 -14.15 8.71 -0.36
N PRO A 50 -13.20 9.65 -0.47
CA PRO A 50 -11.89 9.47 0.15
C PRO A 50 -11.84 10.00 1.60
N SER A 51 -12.83 10.77 2.04
CA SER A 51 -12.84 11.36 3.38
C SER A 51 -13.41 10.39 4.40
N ALA A 52 -12.58 10.00 5.37
CA ALA A 52 -12.99 9.28 6.57
C ALA A 52 -13.83 10.20 7.47
N THR A 53 -15.12 9.90 7.65
CA THR A 53 -16.06 10.75 8.41
C THR A 53 -17.11 9.93 9.15
N ALA A 54 -17.91 10.58 10.00
CA ALA A 54 -19.04 9.94 10.66
C ALA A 54 -20.05 9.29 9.69
N ALA A 55 -20.08 9.71 8.40
CA ALA A 55 -20.94 9.11 7.39
C ALA A 55 -20.57 7.65 7.04
N ASP A 56 -19.39 7.19 7.45
CA ASP A 56 -18.94 5.80 7.30
C ASP A 56 -19.64 4.83 8.25
N ILE A 57 -20.43 5.35 9.19
CA ILE A 57 -21.09 4.59 10.24
C ILE A 57 -22.60 4.71 10.09
N LYS A 58 -23.28 3.57 10.01
CA LYS A 58 -24.73 3.48 9.98
C LYS A 58 -25.30 3.42 11.40
N GLY A 59 -26.40 4.13 11.60
CA GLY A 59 -27.06 4.23 12.91
C GLY A 59 -26.35 5.21 13.84
N ASP A 60 -26.60 5.07 15.14
CA ASP A 60 -26.08 6.00 16.13
C ASP A 60 -24.57 5.83 16.36
N LEU A 61 -23.89 6.95 16.57
CA LEU A 61 -22.51 7.00 17.06
C LEU A 61 -22.49 6.69 18.56
N LYS A 62 -21.40 6.11 19.05
CA LYS A 62 -21.26 5.77 20.47
C LYS A 62 -21.05 7.03 21.33
N ASP A 63 -20.26 7.98 20.84
CA ASP A 63 -19.98 9.26 21.48
C ASP A 63 -19.97 10.39 20.42
N PRO A 64 -21.15 10.88 20.00
CA PRO A 64 -21.24 11.92 18.98
C PRO A 64 -20.67 13.27 19.44
N GLU A 65 -20.58 13.52 20.74
CA GLU A 65 -20.01 14.77 21.29
C GLU A 65 -18.48 14.78 21.22
N HIS A 66 -17.85 13.60 21.33
CA HIS A 66 -16.39 13.42 21.25
C HIS A 66 -16.01 12.40 20.18
N PHE A 67 -16.42 12.66 18.94
CA PHE A 67 -16.18 11.75 17.82
C PHE A 67 -14.69 11.46 17.59
N VAL A 68 -14.30 10.19 17.80
CA VAL A 68 -12.98 9.66 17.45
C VAL A 68 -13.17 8.60 16.37
N TYR A 69 -12.83 8.95 15.12
CA TYR A 69 -13.11 8.11 13.94
C TYR A 69 -12.65 6.65 14.12
N ASN A 70 -11.43 6.44 14.63
CA ASN A 70 -10.86 5.10 14.74
C ASN A 70 -11.63 4.21 15.74
N ASP A 71 -12.02 4.76 16.89
CA ASP A 71 -12.76 4.02 17.91
C ASP A 71 -14.19 3.71 17.45
N GLU A 72 -14.85 4.68 16.84
CA GLU A 72 -16.20 4.58 16.30
C GLU A 72 -16.26 3.60 15.11
N ALA A 73 -15.31 3.67 14.17
CA ALA A 73 -15.22 2.74 13.05
C ALA A 73 -14.90 1.30 13.50
N CYS A 74 -14.06 1.14 14.53
CA CYS A 74 -13.77 -0.18 15.13
C CYS A 74 -15.02 -0.79 15.79
N ALA A 75 -15.82 0.02 16.50
CA ALA A 75 -17.09 -0.42 17.06
C ALA A 75 -18.10 -0.77 15.95
N ALA A 76 -18.25 0.10 14.96
CA ALA A 76 -19.13 -0.11 13.82
C ALA A 76 -18.75 -1.37 13.01
N TRP A 77 -17.46 -1.68 12.86
CA TRP A 77 -17.00 -2.93 12.25
C TRP A 77 -17.52 -4.15 13.01
N LYS A 78 -17.30 -4.19 14.34
CA LYS A 78 -17.73 -5.32 15.21
C LYS A 78 -19.24 -5.55 15.18
N GLU A 79 -20.00 -4.48 15.00
CA GLU A 79 -21.47 -4.50 14.97
C GLU A 79 -22.03 -4.62 13.55
N GLY A 80 -21.18 -4.68 12.52
CA GLY A 80 -21.62 -4.76 11.12
C GLY A 80 -22.33 -3.50 10.63
N ARG A 81 -21.99 -2.33 11.17
CA ARG A 81 -22.60 -1.03 10.89
C ARG A 81 -21.78 -0.10 10.00
N LEU A 82 -20.65 -0.53 9.46
CA LEU A 82 -19.93 0.27 8.45
C LEU A 82 -20.80 0.50 7.19
N SER A 83 -20.49 1.58 6.47
CA SER A 83 -21.08 1.90 5.18
C SER A 83 -20.89 0.78 4.16
N ASP A 84 -21.80 0.66 3.20
CA ASP A 84 -21.80 -0.49 2.28
C ASP A 84 -20.57 -0.51 1.37
N ASP A 85 -20.10 0.66 0.95
CA ASP A 85 -18.88 0.79 0.14
C ASP A 85 -17.65 0.28 0.89
N ILE A 86 -17.51 0.54 2.20
CA ILE A 86 -16.40 -0.01 3.01
C ILE A 86 -16.55 -1.53 3.14
N LYS A 87 -17.76 -2.03 3.39
CA LYS A 87 -18.02 -3.49 3.50
C LYS A 87 -17.71 -4.23 2.21
N GLU A 88 -18.05 -3.66 1.06
CA GLU A 88 -17.71 -4.24 -0.24
C GLU A 88 -16.19 -4.37 -0.42
N GLU A 89 -15.43 -3.35 -0.03
CA GLU A 89 -13.96 -3.41 -0.08
C GLU A 89 -13.36 -4.39 0.95
N HIS A 90 -13.95 -4.48 2.14
CA HIS A 90 -13.58 -5.51 3.14
C HIS A 90 -13.78 -6.92 2.56
N ASN A 91 -14.90 -7.18 1.90
CA ASN A 91 -15.18 -8.49 1.28
C ASN A 91 -14.14 -8.84 0.21
N LYS A 92 -13.75 -7.88 -0.63
CA LYS A 92 -12.69 -8.08 -1.64
C LYS A 92 -11.34 -8.39 -0.98
N LEU A 93 -10.99 -7.69 0.09
CA LEU A 93 -9.76 -7.93 0.85
C LEU A 93 -9.74 -9.29 1.55
N LEU A 94 -10.88 -9.73 2.10
CA LEU A 94 -11.02 -11.06 2.70
C LEU A 94 -10.78 -12.16 1.66
N GLU A 95 -11.33 -12.01 0.46
CA GLU A 95 -11.18 -12.98 -0.63
C GLU A 95 -9.76 -12.99 -1.24
N ALA A 96 -9.09 -11.83 -1.30
CA ALA A 96 -7.81 -11.70 -1.99
C ALA A 96 -6.63 -12.39 -1.29
N ASP A 97 -5.83 -13.14 -2.04
CA ASP A 97 -4.50 -13.64 -1.64
C ASP A 97 -3.39 -12.64 -2.00
N LEU A 98 -3.62 -11.84 -3.05
CA LEU A 98 -2.72 -10.82 -3.57
C LEU A 98 -3.46 -9.49 -3.71
N VAL A 99 -2.88 -8.41 -3.21
CA VAL A 99 -3.40 -7.04 -3.38
C VAL A 99 -2.40 -6.20 -4.16
N ILE A 100 -2.82 -5.64 -5.30
CA ILE A 100 -1.99 -4.78 -6.14
C ILE A 100 -2.56 -3.37 -6.08
N PHE A 101 -1.71 -2.40 -5.75
CA PHE A 101 -2.05 -0.98 -5.82
C PHE A 101 -1.48 -0.39 -7.11
N GLN A 102 -2.34 -0.04 -8.07
CA GLN A 102 -1.94 0.60 -9.33
C GLN A 102 -2.25 2.10 -9.33
N PHE A 103 -1.21 2.95 -9.42
CA PHE A 103 -1.40 4.40 -9.34
C PHE A 103 -0.26 5.21 -9.99
N PRO A 104 -0.51 6.46 -10.41
CA PRO A 104 0.56 7.44 -10.63
C PRO A 104 1.08 7.95 -9.29
N MET A 105 2.41 8.05 -9.14
CA MET A 105 3.00 8.71 -7.97
C MET A 105 2.66 10.20 -8.00
N TYR A 106 1.92 10.67 -6.99
CA TYR A 106 1.60 12.08 -6.77
C TYR A 106 2.23 12.54 -5.47
N TRP A 107 3.03 13.61 -5.54
CA TRP A 107 3.73 14.18 -4.37
C TRP A 107 4.45 13.12 -3.53
N PHE A 108 5.24 12.27 -4.20
CA PHE A 108 6.03 11.20 -3.57
C PHE A 108 5.21 10.17 -2.78
N SER A 109 3.91 10.06 -3.09
CA SER A 109 2.98 9.15 -2.44
C SER A 109 1.88 8.67 -3.41
N VAL A 110 0.86 8.02 -2.87
CA VAL A 110 -0.36 7.61 -3.58
C VAL A 110 -1.28 8.81 -3.85
N PRO A 111 -2.15 8.76 -4.89
CA PRO A 111 -3.19 9.76 -5.08
C PRO A 111 -4.12 9.87 -3.87
N GLY A 112 -4.66 11.07 -3.62
CA GLY A 112 -5.53 11.33 -2.47
C GLY A 112 -6.73 10.37 -2.36
N ILE A 113 -7.30 9.93 -3.50
CA ILE A 113 -8.39 8.95 -3.51
C ILE A 113 -7.96 7.56 -3.00
N MET A 114 -6.73 7.14 -3.32
CA MET A 114 -6.16 5.88 -2.84
C MET A 114 -5.75 5.99 -1.38
N LYS A 115 -5.23 7.15 -0.94
CA LYS A 115 -4.99 7.40 0.48
C LYS A 115 -6.29 7.35 1.28
N GLY A 116 -7.37 7.93 0.76
CA GLY A 116 -8.69 7.85 1.37
C GLY A 116 -9.24 6.42 1.43
N TRP A 117 -8.98 5.61 0.40
CA TRP A 117 -9.29 4.18 0.43
C TRP A 117 -8.54 3.47 1.55
N ILE A 118 -7.23 3.74 1.69
CA ILE A 118 -6.41 3.23 2.80
C ILE A 118 -7.03 3.63 4.15
N ASP A 119 -7.39 4.90 4.32
CA ASP A 119 -7.89 5.46 5.59
C ASP A 119 -9.26 4.90 6.01
N ARG A 120 -10.15 4.67 5.04
CA ARG A 120 -11.51 4.16 5.31
C ARG A 120 -11.55 2.64 5.40
N VAL A 121 -10.84 1.94 4.53
CA VAL A 121 -10.95 0.49 4.34
C VAL A 121 -10.05 -0.29 5.28
N LEU A 122 -8.86 0.21 5.63
CA LEU A 122 -7.97 -0.48 6.59
C LEU A 122 -8.39 -0.19 8.03
N THR A 123 -9.64 -0.52 8.37
CA THR A 123 -10.28 -0.24 9.65
C THR A 123 -9.66 -1.03 10.80
N GLN A 124 -9.50 -0.41 11.98
CA GLN A 124 -9.08 -1.11 13.18
C GLN A 124 -10.06 -2.25 13.54
N GLY A 125 -9.51 -3.40 13.93
CA GLY A 125 -10.26 -4.63 14.20
C GLY A 125 -10.54 -5.47 12.94
N PHE A 126 -10.44 -4.87 11.74
CA PHE A 126 -10.52 -5.58 10.46
C PHE A 126 -9.14 -5.80 9.85
N ALA A 127 -8.36 -4.72 9.64
CA ALA A 127 -7.06 -4.76 8.97
C ALA A 127 -5.87 -4.81 9.93
N PHE A 128 -6.02 -4.24 11.13
CA PHE A 128 -4.99 -4.25 12.17
C PHE A 128 -5.59 -4.22 13.58
N SER A 129 -4.79 -4.58 14.58
CA SER A 129 -5.08 -4.29 15.99
C SER A 129 -3.76 -4.05 16.73
N LEU A 130 -3.80 -3.44 17.93
CA LEU A 130 -2.58 -3.25 18.73
C LEU A 130 -1.90 -4.56 19.15
N GLN A 131 -2.63 -5.69 19.11
CA GLN A 131 -2.09 -7.01 19.41
C GLN A 131 -1.52 -7.70 18.15
N ASN A 132 -2.04 -7.35 16.98
CA ASN A 132 -1.73 -7.97 15.69
C ASN A 132 -1.23 -6.89 14.72
N MET A 133 0.05 -6.54 14.83
CA MET A 133 0.76 -5.59 13.96
C MET A 133 1.96 -6.29 13.31
N TYR A 134 2.42 -5.78 12.17
CA TYR A 134 3.63 -6.26 11.48
C TYR A 134 3.54 -7.76 11.17
N ASP A 135 4.58 -8.55 11.41
CA ASP A 135 4.60 -10.01 11.15
C ASP A 135 3.42 -10.78 11.76
N ASN A 136 2.81 -10.26 12.84
CA ASN A 136 1.64 -10.86 13.50
C ASN A 136 0.31 -10.23 13.04
N GLY A 137 0.33 -9.37 12.03
CA GLY A 137 -0.81 -8.65 11.50
C GLY A 137 -1.88 -9.57 10.89
N ILE A 138 -3.07 -9.02 10.73
CA ILE A 138 -4.26 -9.76 10.28
C ILE A 138 -4.07 -10.30 8.85
N PHE A 139 -3.31 -9.60 8.01
CA PHE A 139 -3.07 -9.95 6.61
C PHE A 139 -1.75 -10.68 6.36
N LYS A 140 -1.16 -11.34 7.38
CA LYS A 140 0.13 -12.06 7.29
C LYS A 140 0.24 -13.15 6.21
N ASP A 141 -0.89 -13.74 5.84
CA ASP A 141 -0.94 -14.79 4.81
C ASP A 141 -1.20 -14.21 3.40
N LYS A 142 -1.35 -12.89 3.28
CA LYS A 142 -1.62 -12.18 2.02
C LYS A 142 -0.37 -11.44 1.54
N LYS A 143 -0.25 -11.28 0.22
CA LYS A 143 0.83 -10.52 -0.42
C LYS A 143 0.33 -9.16 -0.91
N ALA A 144 1.19 -8.16 -0.89
CA ALA A 144 0.87 -6.83 -1.43
C ALA A 144 1.98 -6.29 -2.35
N LEU A 145 1.58 -5.69 -3.47
CA LEU A 145 2.46 -5.09 -4.47
C LEU A 145 2.07 -3.63 -4.73
N LEU A 146 3.04 -2.72 -4.66
CA LEU A 146 2.90 -1.37 -5.20
C LEU A 146 3.33 -1.38 -6.67
N SER A 147 2.44 -1.01 -7.58
CA SER A 147 2.71 -0.86 -9.02
C SER A 147 2.42 0.57 -9.44
N PHE A 148 3.42 1.36 -9.81
CA PHE A 148 3.20 2.79 -10.03
C PHE A 148 4.08 3.41 -11.10
N THR A 149 3.61 4.54 -11.63
CA THR A 149 4.33 5.33 -12.64
C THR A 149 4.90 6.60 -12.04
N THR A 150 6.10 7.01 -12.45
CA THR A 150 6.69 8.31 -12.08
C THR A 150 6.75 9.27 -13.28
N GLY A 151 6.84 10.57 -12.96
CA GLY A 151 7.18 11.59 -13.95
C GLY A 151 8.68 11.63 -14.27
N GLY A 152 9.53 11.60 -13.24
CA GLY A 152 10.99 11.61 -13.39
C GLY A 152 11.59 10.24 -13.72
N PRO A 153 12.76 10.19 -14.38
CA PRO A 153 13.50 8.94 -14.61
C PRO A 153 14.08 8.38 -13.31
N GLU A 154 14.47 7.11 -13.34
CA GLU A 154 15.08 6.39 -12.20
C GLU A 154 16.26 7.12 -11.56
N SER A 155 17.12 7.74 -12.38
CA SER A 155 18.30 8.46 -11.92
C SER A 155 18.00 9.59 -10.93
N MET A 156 16.80 10.16 -10.95
CA MET A 156 16.40 11.18 -9.97
C MET A 156 16.10 10.61 -8.59
N TYR A 157 15.85 9.30 -8.49
CA TYR A 157 15.42 8.59 -7.27
C TYR A 157 16.46 7.58 -6.74
N LEU A 158 17.66 7.59 -7.30
CA LEU A 158 18.81 6.90 -6.71
C LEU A 158 19.22 7.56 -5.38
N PRO A 159 20.02 6.90 -4.52
CA PRO A 159 20.43 7.47 -3.23
C PRO A 159 21.10 8.86 -3.32
N ASP A 160 21.78 9.16 -4.42
CA ASP A 160 22.40 10.44 -4.74
C ASP A 160 21.60 11.29 -5.75
N GLY A 161 20.41 10.81 -6.15
CA GLY A 161 19.51 11.50 -7.05
C GLY A 161 18.86 12.74 -6.40
N ILE A 162 18.45 13.70 -7.21
CA ILE A 162 17.93 14.99 -6.73
C ILE A 162 16.65 14.87 -5.88
N ASN A 163 15.85 13.83 -6.09
CA ASN A 163 14.67 13.58 -5.25
C ASN A 163 15.01 12.74 -4.00
N GLY A 164 16.20 12.11 -3.96
CA GLY A 164 16.62 11.17 -2.93
C GLY A 164 16.15 9.73 -3.19
N ASP A 165 16.63 8.81 -2.34
CA ASP A 165 16.39 7.37 -2.46
C ASP A 165 14.89 7.01 -2.45
N ILE A 166 14.42 6.34 -3.51
CA ILE A 166 13.05 5.83 -3.62
C ILE A 166 12.64 4.97 -2.42
N ASN A 167 13.57 4.22 -1.82
CA ASN A 167 13.27 3.33 -0.70
C ASN A 167 12.83 4.11 0.55
N ILE A 168 13.34 5.32 0.75
CA ILE A 168 12.92 6.19 1.85
C ILE A 168 11.47 6.65 1.65
N MET A 169 11.12 7.00 0.41
CA MET A 169 9.78 7.48 0.06
C MET A 169 8.72 6.38 0.16
N LEU A 170 9.09 5.13 -0.18
CA LEU A 170 8.17 4.00 -0.14
C LEU A 170 8.00 3.40 1.25
N TYR A 171 8.95 3.63 2.17
CA TYR A 171 8.92 3.03 3.51
C TYR A 171 7.63 3.32 4.29
N PRO A 172 7.05 4.55 4.32
CA PRO A 172 5.79 4.80 5.00
C PRO A 172 4.62 3.97 4.47
N LEU A 173 4.57 3.69 3.17
CA LEU A 173 3.52 2.88 2.56
C LEU A 173 3.80 1.37 2.76
N GLN A 174 5.01 0.92 2.44
CA GLN A 174 5.37 -0.48 2.51
C GLN A 174 5.42 -0.97 3.96
N SER A 175 6.12 -0.27 4.85
CA SER A 175 6.23 -0.63 6.26
C SER A 175 5.01 -0.14 7.06
N GLY A 176 4.73 1.16 7.01
CA GLY A 176 3.76 1.81 7.89
C GLY A 176 2.29 1.50 7.58
N VAL A 177 1.96 1.08 6.36
CA VAL A 177 0.59 0.72 5.96
C VAL A 177 0.48 -0.78 5.71
N LEU A 178 1.19 -1.29 4.70
CA LEU A 178 1.01 -2.67 4.24
C LEU A 178 1.54 -3.68 5.25
N HIS A 179 2.82 -3.57 5.60
CA HIS A 179 3.45 -4.48 6.54
C HIS A 179 2.84 -4.35 7.94
N PHE A 180 2.47 -3.13 8.38
CA PHE A 180 1.74 -2.91 9.63
C PHE A 180 0.46 -3.74 9.74
N CYS A 181 -0.31 -3.86 8.66
CA CYS A 181 -1.50 -4.73 8.59
C CYS A 181 -1.15 -6.23 8.46
N GLY A 182 0.11 -6.56 8.20
CA GLY A 182 0.64 -7.92 8.13
C GLY A 182 1.08 -8.37 6.75
N PHE A 183 0.79 -7.61 5.68
CA PHE A 183 1.10 -8.08 4.33
C PHE A 183 2.57 -8.49 4.15
N GLN A 184 2.78 -9.57 3.41
CA GLN A 184 4.06 -9.88 2.79
C GLN A 184 4.25 -8.91 1.61
N VAL A 185 5.00 -7.83 1.84
CA VAL A 185 5.16 -6.77 0.84
C VAL A 185 6.21 -7.17 -0.18
N LEU A 186 5.84 -7.16 -1.44
CA LEU A 186 6.69 -7.53 -2.56
C LEU A 186 7.50 -6.31 -3.04
N ALA A 187 8.62 -6.56 -3.71
CA ALA A 187 9.37 -5.50 -4.41
C ALA A 187 8.43 -4.71 -5.36
N PRO A 188 8.48 -3.37 -5.35
CA PRO A 188 7.55 -2.55 -6.11
C PRO A 188 7.81 -2.66 -7.62
N GLN A 189 6.75 -2.61 -8.41
CA GLN A 189 6.84 -2.43 -9.86
C GLN A 189 6.81 -0.93 -10.16
N ILE A 190 7.94 -0.38 -10.62
CA ILE A 190 8.05 1.04 -10.93
C ILE A 190 8.22 1.24 -12.43
N PHE A 191 7.36 2.06 -13.02
CA PHE A 191 7.49 2.51 -14.40
C PHE A 191 8.04 3.94 -14.42
N TRP A 192 9.33 4.06 -14.73
CA TRP A 192 10.04 5.33 -14.70
C TRP A 192 9.71 6.21 -15.91
N SER A 193 9.48 7.51 -15.68
CA SER A 193 9.37 8.54 -16.74
C SER A 193 8.45 8.20 -17.92
N VAL A 194 7.27 7.61 -17.62
CA VAL A 194 6.35 7.08 -18.65
C VAL A 194 5.92 8.15 -19.66
N ALA A 195 5.73 9.39 -19.19
CA ALA A 195 5.35 10.52 -20.04
C ALA A 195 6.42 10.87 -21.10
N HIS A 196 7.69 10.56 -20.83
CA HIS A 196 8.83 10.82 -21.70
C HIS A 196 9.27 9.58 -22.50
N THR A 197 8.56 8.45 -22.34
CA THR A 197 8.87 7.20 -23.02
C THR A 197 8.13 7.11 -24.37
N PRO A 198 8.83 6.83 -25.49
CA PRO A 198 8.21 6.68 -26.81
C PRO A 198 7.15 5.56 -26.84
N PRO A 199 6.13 5.63 -27.73
CA PRO A 199 5.03 4.66 -27.78
C PRO A 199 5.46 3.19 -27.86
N ASP A 200 6.47 2.86 -28.67
CA ASP A 200 6.93 1.48 -28.82
C ASP A 200 7.63 0.96 -27.57
N ALA A 201 8.41 1.81 -26.91
CA ALA A 201 9.06 1.50 -25.64
C ALA A 201 8.03 1.34 -24.50
N ARG A 202 6.90 2.06 -24.52
CA ARG A 202 5.81 1.86 -23.55
C ARG A 202 5.19 0.47 -23.64
N LYS A 203 5.12 -0.14 -24.84
CA LYS A 203 4.65 -1.54 -24.96
C LYS A 203 5.61 -2.51 -24.26
N ALA A 204 6.92 -2.28 -24.36
CA ALA A 204 7.91 -3.08 -23.66
C ALA A 204 7.81 -2.91 -22.13
N LEU A 205 7.54 -1.69 -21.64
CA LEU A 205 7.27 -1.46 -20.22
C LEU A 205 6.08 -2.29 -19.71
N LEU A 206 5.00 -2.41 -20.49
CA LEU A 206 3.86 -3.26 -20.12
C LEU A 206 4.20 -4.75 -20.07
N GLN A 207 5.27 -5.22 -20.73
CA GLN A 207 5.72 -6.60 -20.57
C GLN A 207 6.47 -6.82 -19.25
N ILE A 208 7.03 -5.76 -18.65
CA ILE A 208 7.74 -5.87 -17.36
C ILE A 208 6.77 -6.31 -16.26
N ILE A 209 5.57 -5.74 -16.19
CA ILE A 209 4.57 -6.16 -15.19
C ILE A 209 4.10 -7.59 -15.42
N ASN A 210 4.05 -8.05 -16.67
CA ASN A 210 3.73 -9.45 -16.97
C ASN A 210 4.80 -10.37 -16.40
N ASN A 211 6.07 -10.05 -16.62
CA ASN A 211 7.19 -10.83 -16.09
C ASN A 211 7.20 -10.84 -14.56
N THR A 212 7.03 -9.66 -13.95
CA THR A 212 6.91 -9.50 -12.50
C THR A 212 5.79 -10.39 -11.94
N LEU A 213 4.66 -10.51 -12.63
CA LEU A 213 3.53 -11.35 -12.20
C LEU A 213 3.68 -12.83 -12.53
N VAL A 214 4.53 -13.22 -13.49
CA VAL A 214 4.76 -14.63 -13.89
C VAL A 214 5.85 -15.29 -13.05
N ASP A 215 6.89 -14.55 -12.66
CA ASP A 215 7.96 -15.08 -11.83
C ASP A 215 7.50 -15.17 -10.36
N PHE A 216 7.04 -16.35 -9.96
CA PHE A 216 6.46 -16.65 -8.63
C PHE A 216 7.39 -16.38 -7.42
N ASN A 217 8.67 -16.10 -7.66
CA ASN A 217 9.61 -15.63 -6.64
C ASN A 217 9.59 -14.10 -6.55
N PHE A 218 8.41 -13.54 -6.27
CA PHE A 218 8.33 -12.20 -5.72
C PHE A 218 9.16 -12.18 -4.43
N TYR A 219 10.34 -11.56 -4.48
CA TYR A 219 11.14 -11.30 -3.30
C TYR A 219 10.32 -10.40 -2.38
N SER A 220 9.86 -10.97 -1.27
CA SER A 220 9.30 -10.17 -0.19
C SER A 220 10.40 -9.29 0.39
N LEU A 221 10.10 -8.03 0.60
CA LEU A 221 10.99 -7.12 1.29
C LEU A 221 11.16 -7.61 2.73
N HIS A 222 12.41 -7.63 3.21
CA HIS A 222 12.70 -7.96 4.58
C HIS A 222 12.59 -6.72 5.47
N PHE A 223 11.56 -6.71 6.32
CA PHE A 223 11.46 -5.74 7.42
C PHE A 223 12.07 -6.33 8.70
N LYS A 224 12.61 -5.46 9.57
CA LYS A 224 13.11 -5.90 10.88
C LYS A 224 11.94 -6.30 11.76
N ASN A 225 12.05 -7.46 12.39
CA ASN A 225 11.02 -8.01 13.27
C ASN A 225 10.88 -7.14 14.54
N SER A 226 9.85 -6.31 14.61
CA SER A 226 9.76 -5.21 15.60
C SER A 226 9.22 -5.64 16.98
N LEU A 227 8.71 -6.85 17.15
CA LEU A 227 7.99 -7.27 18.38
C LEU A 227 8.79 -8.17 19.33
N ALA A 228 10.10 -8.36 19.12
CA ALA A 228 10.95 -9.14 20.04
C ALA A 228 11.12 -8.51 21.44
N THR A 229 10.57 -7.31 21.66
CA THR A 229 10.42 -6.68 22.98
C THR A 229 8.93 -6.55 23.31
N PRO A 230 8.45 -7.08 24.44
CA PRO A 230 7.05 -6.99 24.82
C PRO A 230 6.65 -5.51 24.95
N ILE A 231 5.60 -5.12 24.22
CA ILE A 231 4.96 -3.81 24.36
C ILE A 231 4.25 -3.81 25.71
N SER A 232 4.94 -3.41 26.78
CA SER A 232 4.26 -2.93 27.98
C SER A 232 3.78 -1.50 27.69
N LEU A 233 2.47 -1.30 27.77
CA LEU A 233 1.87 0.02 27.72
C LEU A 233 2.24 0.77 29.01
N GLN A 234 3.38 1.46 29.01
CA GLN A 234 3.69 2.56 29.93
C GLN A 234 4.07 3.81 29.12
N PRO A 235 3.74 5.01 29.63
CA PRO A 235 3.71 6.21 28.81
C PRO A 235 5.12 6.75 28.56
N VAL A 236 5.29 7.39 27.39
CA VAL A 236 6.46 8.14 26.92
C VAL A 236 7.55 7.30 26.23
N PHE A 237 7.42 7.13 24.92
CA PHE A 237 8.53 6.77 24.05
C PHE A 237 9.23 8.05 23.55
N ILE A 238 10.29 8.45 24.26
CA ILE A 238 11.46 9.11 23.63
C ILE A 238 12.50 8.00 23.51
N VAL A 239 12.73 7.49 22.30
CA VAL A 239 13.87 6.61 22.03
C VAL A 239 14.93 7.41 21.29
N ILE A 240 15.96 7.77 22.05
CA ILE A 240 17.27 8.23 21.60
C ILE A 240 17.94 7.07 20.87
N PHE A 241 18.31 7.25 19.61
CA PHE A 241 19.21 6.33 18.92
C PHE A 241 20.66 6.79 19.12
N LEU A 242 21.36 6.15 20.06
CA LEU A 242 22.81 6.11 20.12
C LEU A 242 23.26 4.63 20.14
N SER A 243 24.33 4.38 19.40
CA SER A 243 25.15 3.15 19.36
C SER A 243 24.74 2.08 18.34
N LYS A 244 25.47 2.03 17.21
CA LYS A 244 26.73 1.26 17.20
C LYS A 244 27.66 1.71 16.07
N ILE A 245 28.80 2.24 16.49
CA ILE A 245 30.00 2.54 15.71
C ILE A 245 30.66 1.22 15.31
N HIS A 246 30.91 1.03 14.00
CA HIS A 246 32.09 0.32 13.53
C HIS A 246 32.61 0.95 12.23
N LYS A 247 33.68 1.75 12.43
CA LYS A 247 34.81 2.04 11.54
C LYS A 247 34.64 1.69 10.05
N ASN A 248 34.47 2.72 9.23
CA ASN A 248 35.48 3.09 8.23
C ASN A 248 35.25 4.55 7.77
N HIS A 249 36.38 5.25 7.70
CA HIS A 249 36.61 6.66 7.34
C HIS A 249 35.58 7.35 6.43
N ILE A 250 35.12 8.53 6.84
CA ILE A 250 35.20 9.82 6.11
C ILE A 250 35.04 10.95 7.14
N ASN A 251 36.07 11.76 7.30
CA ASN A 251 36.01 13.04 8.02
C ASN A 251 35.28 14.05 7.13
N LEU A 252 34.14 14.57 7.55
CA LEU A 252 33.68 15.88 7.11
C LEU A 252 33.45 16.78 8.33
N SER A 253 34.38 17.71 8.50
CA SER A 253 34.29 18.88 9.36
C SER A 253 33.31 19.86 8.71
N ILE A 254 32.17 20.14 9.34
CA ILE A 254 31.35 21.31 9.00
C ILE A 254 31.70 22.39 10.01
N ARG A 255 32.43 23.42 9.55
CA ARG A 255 32.50 24.71 10.24
C ARG A 255 31.21 25.47 9.95
N MET A 256 30.57 25.97 11.00
CA MET A 256 29.51 26.96 10.90
C MET A 256 30.17 28.35 10.83
N GLU A 257 29.85 29.10 9.78
CA GLU A 257 29.69 30.57 9.86
C GLU A 257 28.19 30.87 9.78
#